data_AF-A0A520C5Z3-F1
#
_entry.id   AF-A0A520C5Z3-F1
#
_cell.length_a   1.000
_cell.length_b   1.000
_cell.length_c   1.000
_cell.angle_alpha   90.00
_cell.angle_beta   90.00
_cell.angle_gamma   90.00
#
_symmetry.space_group_name_H-M   'P 1'
#
loop_
_entity.id
_entity.type
_entity.pdbx_description
1 polymer ?
#
loop_
_entity_poly.entity_id
_entity_poly.type
_entity_poly.pdbx_seq_one_letter_code
_entity_poly.pdbx_strand_id
1 'polypeptide(L)'
;MKRLALLTLIVAFAATASAGDDDWRLRIRKEANGWTASFSGPGEYGSGKNRTRGSGVRVEKARALGAFTKLRIDGPFDVKLTQAGGDQATVVADDNIEPLIETVVEGDSLVLRLKRDAGFTTRLVPTVRIDARAVQAVAINGSGDLTVEQFKADGLNLSIVGSGDVQLGLVELKDLTVSISGSGDVRVAGRAEQQAWKLSGSGDVDARALSGRAANVELHGSGDVSLGVTEQLDVKLSGSGDLNYAGRPQLRQSVSGSGEVHRR
;
A
#
# COMPACT_ATOMS: atom_id res chain seq x y z
N MET A 1 36.85 55.17 22.11
CA MET A 1 37.94 54.25 21.72
C MET A 1 37.82 52.96 22.52
N LYS A 2 37.99 51.83 21.83
CA LYS A 2 38.22 50.46 22.32
C LYS A 2 37.02 49.62 22.79
N ARG A 3 36.85 48.55 21.99
CA ARG A 3 36.08 47.33 22.20
C ARG A 3 36.54 46.59 23.45
N LEU A 4 35.63 45.85 24.09
CA LEU A 4 35.95 44.53 24.62
C LEU A 4 34.72 43.62 24.49
N ALA A 5 34.97 42.41 24.03
CA ALA A 5 33.99 41.39 23.65
C ALA A 5 33.91 40.29 24.72
N LEU A 6 32.83 39.50 24.64
CA LEU A 6 32.64 38.13 25.16
C LEU A 6 32.57 38.00 26.70
N LEU A 7 31.61 37.27 27.26
CA LEU A 7 31.44 35.84 27.05
C LEU A 7 29.95 35.42 27.16
N THR A 8 29.40 34.89 26.07
CA THR A 8 28.09 34.24 26.05
C THR A 8 28.28 32.81 26.54
N LEU A 9 27.78 32.48 27.73
CA LEU A 9 27.67 31.11 28.19
C LEU A 9 26.27 30.58 27.79
N ILE A 10 26.11 30.16 26.54
CA ILE A 10 24.95 29.34 26.17
C ILE A 10 25.34 27.90 26.50
N VAL A 11 24.87 27.46 27.67
CA VAL A 11 24.87 26.05 28.03
C VAL A 11 23.99 25.32 27.01
N ALA A 12 24.61 24.54 26.12
CA ALA A 12 23.90 23.60 25.28
C ALA A 12 23.39 22.46 26.18
N PHE A 13 22.19 22.62 26.72
CA PHE A 13 21.47 21.52 27.36
C PHE A 13 20.94 20.62 26.25
N ALA A 14 21.71 19.58 25.89
CA ALA A 14 21.13 18.41 25.26
C ALA A 14 20.30 17.68 26.34
N ALA A 15 19.08 18.16 26.58
CA ALA A 15 18.15 17.50 27.47
C ALA A 15 17.55 16.29 26.72
N THR A 16 18.13 15.11 26.91
CA THR A 16 17.40 13.86 26.72
C THR A 16 16.41 13.73 27.88
N ALA A 17 15.17 14.16 27.68
CA ALA A 17 14.09 13.84 28.60
C ALA A 17 13.61 12.41 28.28
N SER A 18 13.93 11.44 29.14
CA SER A 18 13.36 10.09 29.08
C SER A 18 12.08 10.05 29.92
N ALA A 19 10.93 10.24 29.27
CA ALA A 19 9.66 9.75 29.79
C ALA A 19 9.53 8.27 29.39
N GLY A 20 9.03 7.42 30.29
CA GLY A 20 9.03 5.96 30.14
C GLY A 20 8.50 5.44 28.80
N ASP A 21 9.07 4.30 28.38
CA ASP A 21 9.05 3.65 27.06
C ASP A 21 10.08 4.20 26.03
N ASP A 22 11.31 3.70 26.15
CA ASP A 22 12.57 3.99 25.42
C ASP A 22 12.56 3.88 23.87
N ASP A 23 11.40 3.85 23.20
CA ASP A 23 11.34 3.61 21.75
C ASP A 23 11.14 4.85 20.86
N TRP A 24 10.74 5.95 21.47
CA TRP A 24 10.56 7.23 20.77
C TRP A 24 11.86 8.03 20.73
N ARG A 25 12.22 8.50 19.53
CA ARG A 25 13.40 9.32 19.27
C ARG A 25 12.98 10.69 18.80
N LEU A 26 13.34 11.71 19.57
CA LEU A 26 13.38 13.10 19.15
C LEU A 26 14.77 13.42 18.61
N ARG A 27 14.86 13.83 17.36
CA ARG A 27 16.10 14.34 16.74
C ARG A 27 15.91 15.81 16.38
N ILE A 28 16.73 16.67 17.00
CA ILE A 28 16.80 18.09 16.70
C ILE A 28 18.14 18.36 15.99
N ARG A 29 18.09 18.96 14.80
CA ARG A 29 19.26 19.32 14.01
C ARG A 29 19.25 20.82 13.70
N LYS A 30 20.42 21.46 13.79
CA LYS A 30 20.63 22.82 13.30
C LYS A 30 21.04 22.74 11.84
N GLU A 31 20.24 23.33 10.97
CA GLU A 31 20.52 23.48 9.55
C GLU A 31 20.97 24.92 9.25
N ALA A 32 21.49 25.16 8.04
CA ALA A 32 22.02 26.47 7.66
C ALA A 32 20.99 27.62 7.83
N ASN A 33 19.70 27.30 7.67
CA ASN A 33 18.60 28.28 7.68
C ASN A 33 17.59 28.05 8.82
N GLY A 34 17.90 27.22 9.83
CA GLY A 34 16.95 26.97 10.91
C GLY A 34 17.23 25.72 11.73
N TRP A 35 16.21 25.24 12.41
CA TRP A 35 16.25 24.00 13.18
C TRP A 35 15.19 23.05 12.64
N THR A 36 15.55 21.77 12.47
CA THR A 36 14.60 20.71 12.17
C THR A 36 14.43 19.82 13.39
N ALA A 37 13.19 19.50 13.73
CA ALA A 37 12.84 18.55 14.77
C ALA A 37 12.07 17.39 14.12
N SER A 38 12.51 16.16 14.37
CA SER A 38 11.82 14.95 13.92
C SER A 38 11.55 14.06 15.11
N PHE A 39 10.33 13.53 15.17
CA PHE A 39 9.89 12.58 16.17
C PHE A 39 9.60 11.26 15.46
N SER A 40 10.20 10.17 15.93
CA SER A 40 10.06 8.85 15.31
C SER A 40 9.92 7.78 16.38
N GLY A 41 9.01 6.84 16.17
CA GLY A 41 8.76 5.71 17.06
C GLY A 41 8.60 4.42 16.26
N PRO A 42 8.39 3.29 16.95
CA PRO A 42 8.05 2.04 16.28
C PRO A 42 6.67 2.15 15.61
N GLY A 43 6.50 1.47 14.48
CA GLY A 43 5.19 1.30 13.85
C GLY A 43 4.32 0.37 14.69
N GLU A 44 3.02 0.65 14.74
CA GLU A 44 2.03 -0.17 15.45
C GLU A 44 1.29 -1.07 14.46
N TYR A 45 1.26 -2.37 14.75
CA TYR A 45 0.71 -3.37 13.86
C TYR A 45 -0.31 -4.25 14.59
N GLY A 46 -1.53 -4.35 14.05
CA GLY A 46 -2.60 -5.20 14.56
C GLY A 46 -3.35 -4.59 15.76
N SER A 47 -4.62 -4.96 15.90
CA SER A 47 -5.52 -4.49 16.98
C SER A 47 -5.51 -5.38 18.22
N GLY A 48 -4.62 -6.38 18.26
CA GLY A 48 -4.52 -7.33 19.37
C GLY A 48 -4.13 -6.68 20.69
N LYS A 49 -4.74 -7.15 21.79
CA LYS A 49 -4.44 -6.70 23.15
C LYS A 49 -3.04 -7.11 23.61
N ASN A 50 -2.54 -8.23 23.09
CA ASN A 50 -1.21 -8.73 23.40
C ASN A 50 -0.20 -8.11 22.44
N ARG A 51 0.43 -7.01 22.89
CA ARG A 51 1.44 -6.29 22.11
C ARG A 51 2.83 -6.87 22.35
N THR A 52 3.39 -7.47 21.31
CA THR A 52 4.77 -7.96 21.32
C THR A 52 5.69 -6.85 20.83
N ARG A 53 6.69 -6.46 21.62
CA ARG A 53 7.72 -5.54 21.16
C ARG A 53 8.73 -6.29 20.30
N GLY A 54 8.99 -5.82 19.09
CA GLY A 54 9.98 -6.38 18.17
C GLY A 54 11.38 -6.37 18.78
N SER A 55 12.10 -7.46 18.64
CA SER A 55 13.45 -7.64 19.19
C SER A 55 14.51 -6.79 18.48
N GLY A 56 14.23 -6.32 17.26
CA GLY A 56 15.20 -5.71 16.35
C GLY A 56 16.15 -6.71 15.68
N VAL A 57 15.99 -8.02 15.93
CA VAL A 57 16.79 -9.08 15.30
C VAL A 57 16.03 -9.58 14.07
N ARG A 58 16.41 -9.07 12.89
CA ARG A 58 15.80 -9.43 11.61
C ARG A 58 16.08 -10.90 11.26
N VAL A 59 15.03 -11.65 10.94
CA VAL A 59 15.09 -13.01 10.40
C VAL A 59 14.38 -13.10 9.05
N GLU A 60 14.75 -14.12 8.26
CA GLU A 60 14.04 -14.52 7.05
C GLU A 60 13.66 -15.99 7.18
N LYS A 61 12.36 -16.30 7.07
CA LYS A 61 11.84 -17.67 7.20
C LYS A 61 11.05 -18.07 5.96
N ALA A 62 11.60 -19.02 5.22
CA ALA A 62 10.93 -19.64 4.08
C ALA A 62 9.85 -20.61 4.56
N ARG A 63 8.71 -20.62 3.87
CA ARG A 63 7.54 -21.45 4.14
C ARG A 63 7.07 -22.05 2.83
N ALA A 64 7.02 -23.38 2.79
CA ALA A 64 6.46 -24.10 1.65
C ALA A 64 4.94 -23.91 1.63
N LEU A 65 4.38 -23.63 0.46
CA LEU A 65 2.96 -23.41 0.28
C LEU A 65 2.34 -24.53 -0.55
N GLY A 66 1.07 -24.81 -0.29
CA GLY A 66 0.23 -25.52 -1.25
C GLY A 66 -0.05 -24.63 -2.47
N ALA A 67 -0.63 -25.22 -3.51
CA ALA A 67 -1.10 -24.45 -4.67
C ALA A 67 -2.25 -23.51 -4.26
N PHE A 68 -2.28 -22.31 -4.83
CA PHE A 68 -3.35 -21.34 -4.66
C PHE A 68 -3.49 -20.50 -5.93
N THR A 69 -4.66 -19.90 -6.14
CA THR A 69 -4.86 -18.90 -7.20
C THR A 69 -5.31 -17.54 -6.65
N LYS A 70 -5.60 -17.46 -5.36
CA LYS A 70 -6.04 -16.23 -4.68
C LYS A 70 -5.10 -15.87 -3.55
N LEU A 71 -4.80 -14.59 -3.40
CA LEU A 71 -4.02 -14.06 -2.29
C LEU A 71 -4.92 -13.18 -1.42
N ARG A 72 -5.01 -13.49 -0.13
CA ARG A 72 -5.73 -12.69 0.87
C ARG A 72 -4.74 -12.17 1.91
N ILE A 73 -4.67 -10.86 2.07
CA ILE A 73 -3.76 -10.15 2.98
C ILE A 73 -4.61 -9.53 4.08
N ASP A 74 -4.75 -10.25 5.19
CA ASP A 74 -5.51 -9.85 6.38
C ASP A 74 -4.54 -9.35 7.46
N GLY A 75 -3.84 -8.26 7.18
CA GLY A 75 -2.84 -7.77 8.11
C GLY A 75 -2.17 -6.46 7.70
N PRO A 76 -1.41 -5.87 8.63
CA PRO A 76 -0.76 -4.58 8.45
C PRO A 76 0.68 -4.72 7.93
N PHE A 77 1.01 -5.79 7.21
CA PHE A 77 2.38 -6.05 6.73
C PHE A 77 2.46 -5.96 5.21
N ASP A 78 3.62 -5.55 4.72
CA ASP A 78 3.86 -5.37 3.29
C ASP A 78 4.00 -6.71 2.60
N VAL A 79 3.54 -6.80 1.37
CA VAL A 79 3.63 -8.00 0.55
C VAL A 79 4.29 -7.68 -0.77
N LYS A 80 5.29 -8.49 -1.13
CA LYS A 80 5.91 -8.46 -2.46
C LYS A 80 5.54 -9.74 -3.18
N LEU A 81 4.78 -9.62 -4.26
CA LEU A 81 4.37 -10.76 -5.08
C LEU A 81 5.21 -10.81 -6.36
N THR A 82 5.75 -11.99 -6.66
CA THR A 82 6.51 -12.30 -7.86
C THR A 82 5.87 -13.50 -8.56
N GLN A 83 5.67 -13.42 -9.88
CA GLN A 83 5.30 -14.61 -10.66
C GLN A 83 6.53 -15.49 -10.91
N ALA A 84 6.48 -16.74 -10.45
CA ALA A 84 7.60 -17.67 -10.50
C ALA A 84 7.13 -19.10 -10.81
N GLY A 85 8.08 -20.02 -11.02
CA GLY A 85 7.77 -21.43 -11.34
C GLY A 85 7.24 -22.27 -10.18
N GLY A 86 7.11 -21.70 -8.97
CA GLY A 86 6.68 -22.41 -7.77
C GLY A 86 5.98 -21.48 -6.78
N ASP A 87 5.33 -22.08 -5.78
CA ASP A 87 4.60 -21.37 -4.74
C ASP A 87 5.41 -21.40 -3.43
N GLN A 88 5.89 -20.23 -2.99
CA GLN A 88 6.70 -20.10 -1.77
C GLN A 88 6.40 -18.77 -1.08
N ALA A 89 6.40 -18.79 0.26
CA ALA A 89 6.43 -17.57 1.05
C ALA A 89 7.77 -17.42 1.79
N THR A 90 8.27 -16.20 1.91
CA THR A 90 9.36 -15.85 2.81
C THR A 90 8.93 -14.69 3.68
N VAL A 91 8.84 -14.93 4.99
CA VAL A 91 8.50 -13.89 5.97
C VAL A 91 9.78 -13.23 6.48
N VAL A 92 9.82 -11.91 6.37
CA VAL A 92 10.91 -11.05 6.85
C VAL A 92 10.38 -10.16 7.97
N ALA A 93 10.81 -10.41 9.20
CA ALA A 93 10.39 -9.67 10.38
C ALA A 93 11.43 -9.82 11.50
N ASP A 94 11.18 -9.22 12.66
CA ASP A 94 11.94 -9.54 13.87
C ASP A 94 11.68 -11.00 14.28
N ASP A 95 12.66 -11.67 14.89
CA ASP A 95 12.60 -13.09 15.27
C ASP A 95 11.40 -13.47 16.16
N ASN A 96 10.95 -12.54 17.00
CA ASN A 96 9.80 -12.70 17.88
C ASN A 96 8.47 -12.25 17.25
N ILE A 97 8.51 -11.56 16.11
CA ILE A 97 7.33 -11.14 15.33
C ILE A 97 7.03 -12.12 14.20
N GLU A 98 8.05 -12.71 13.57
CA GLU A 98 7.89 -13.69 12.49
C GLU A 98 6.88 -14.81 12.83
N PRO A 99 6.88 -15.40 14.04
CA PRO A 99 5.94 -16.45 14.41
C PRO A 99 4.51 -15.96 14.59
N LEU A 100 4.27 -14.65 14.65
CA LEU A 100 2.94 -14.03 14.78
C LEU A 100 2.25 -13.85 13.42
N ILE A 101 3.02 -13.88 12.32
CA ILE A 101 2.49 -13.79 10.96
C ILE A 101 2.19 -15.21 10.49
N GLU A 102 0.94 -15.52 10.19
CA GLU A 102 0.49 -16.80 9.64
C GLU A 102 0.42 -16.72 8.11
N THR A 103 0.84 -17.79 7.45
CA THR A 103 0.73 -17.97 5.99
C THR A 103 0.10 -19.34 5.74
N VAL A 104 -1.21 -19.39 5.49
CA VAL A 104 -1.97 -20.64 5.43
C VAL A 104 -2.73 -20.70 4.12
N VAL A 105 -2.68 -21.84 3.43
CA VAL A 105 -3.54 -22.08 2.26
C VAL A 105 -4.87 -22.64 2.75
N GLU A 106 -5.95 -21.87 2.61
CA GLU A 106 -7.31 -22.25 2.95
C GLU A 106 -8.12 -22.44 1.65
N GLY A 107 -8.29 -23.70 1.23
CA GLY A 107 -8.91 -24.03 -0.06
C GLY A 107 -8.02 -23.61 -1.23
N ASP A 108 -8.40 -22.54 -1.92
CA ASP A 108 -7.72 -21.98 -3.10
C ASP A 108 -7.08 -20.59 -2.82
N SER A 109 -7.13 -20.16 -1.56
CA SER A 109 -6.63 -18.87 -1.12
C SER A 109 -5.41 -19.04 -0.22
N LEU A 110 -4.29 -18.42 -0.57
CA LEU A 110 -3.23 -18.14 0.38
C LEU A 110 -3.69 -16.99 1.28
N VAL A 111 -3.81 -17.26 2.56
CA VAL A 111 -4.21 -16.31 3.59
C VAL A 111 -2.98 -15.91 4.40
N LEU A 112 -2.60 -14.65 4.28
CA LEU A 112 -1.61 -14.01 5.13
C LEU A 112 -2.38 -13.28 6.23
N ARG A 113 -2.15 -13.61 7.49
CA ARG A 113 -2.84 -12.92 8.60
C ARG A 113 -1.99 -12.84 9.85
N LEU A 114 -2.35 -11.97 10.78
CA LEU A 114 -1.80 -12.06 12.14
C LEU A 114 -2.51 -13.14 12.94
N LYS A 115 -1.75 -13.80 13.82
CA LYS A 115 -2.31 -14.67 14.86
C LYS A 115 -3.38 -13.91 15.63
N ARG A 116 -4.43 -14.64 16.01
CA ARG A 116 -5.54 -14.09 16.78
C ARG A 116 -5.03 -13.37 18.03
N ASP A 117 -5.57 -12.18 18.29
CA ASP A 117 -5.24 -11.31 19.43
C ASP A 117 -3.78 -10.84 19.49
N ALA A 118 -2.97 -11.12 18.47
CA ALA A 118 -1.62 -10.60 18.35
C ALA A 118 -1.61 -9.15 17.84
N GLY A 119 -0.82 -8.31 18.48
CA GLY A 119 -0.35 -7.04 17.94
C GLY A 119 1.13 -6.91 18.22
N PHE A 120 1.83 -6.02 17.53
CA PHE A 120 3.23 -5.76 17.81
C PHE A 120 3.65 -4.35 17.48
N THR A 121 4.77 -3.94 18.07
CA THR A 121 5.48 -2.70 17.74
C THR A 121 6.87 -3.04 17.23
N THR A 122 7.28 -2.47 16.11
CA THR A 122 8.65 -2.69 15.61
C THR A 122 9.13 -1.51 14.79
N ARG A 123 10.45 -1.38 14.67
CA ARG A 123 11.10 -0.44 13.75
C ARG A 123 11.37 -1.04 12.37
N LEU A 124 11.29 -2.36 12.24
CA LEU A 124 11.42 -3.06 10.98
C LEU A 124 10.03 -3.24 10.38
N VAL A 125 9.79 -2.70 9.19
CA VAL A 125 8.54 -2.98 8.47
C VAL A 125 8.49 -4.47 8.12
N PRO A 126 7.54 -5.25 8.65
CA PRO A 126 7.44 -6.67 8.33
C PRO A 126 7.03 -6.82 6.86
N THR A 127 7.71 -7.70 6.14
CA THR A 127 7.46 -7.94 4.71
C THR A 127 7.31 -9.44 4.45
N VAL A 128 6.26 -9.82 3.72
CA VAL A 128 6.08 -11.18 3.21
C VAL A 128 6.37 -11.18 1.71
N ARG A 129 7.40 -11.92 1.29
CA ARG A 129 7.67 -12.15 -0.13
C ARG A 129 6.95 -13.42 -0.56
N ILE A 130 6.18 -13.34 -1.64
CA ILE A 130 5.41 -14.44 -2.20
C ILE A 130 5.88 -14.67 -3.63
N ASP A 131 6.33 -15.89 -3.89
CA ASP A 131 6.51 -16.41 -5.24
C ASP A 131 5.28 -17.26 -5.56
N ALA A 132 4.64 -17.02 -6.70
CA ALA A 132 3.42 -17.71 -7.08
C ALA A 132 3.40 -18.08 -8.57
N ARG A 133 2.84 -19.24 -8.90
CA ARG A 133 2.70 -19.71 -10.29
C ARG A 133 1.60 -19.00 -11.04
N ALA A 134 0.43 -18.90 -10.42
CA ALA A 134 -0.74 -18.31 -11.03
C ALA A 134 -1.55 -17.61 -9.95
N VAL A 135 -1.80 -16.32 -10.12
CA VAL A 135 -2.70 -15.55 -9.26
C VAL A 135 -3.76 -14.92 -10.14
N GLN A 136 -5.01 -14.99 -9.71
CA GLN A 136 -6.16 -14.43 -10.42
C GLN A 136 -6.88 -13.39 -9.58
N ALA A 137 -6.76 -13.46 -8.26
CA ALA A 137 -7.36 -12.49 -7.36
C ALA A 137 -6.43 -12.14 -6.19
N VAL A 138 -6.43 -10.87 -5.81
CA VAL A 138 -5.77 -10.38 -4.61
C VAL A 138 -6.76 -9.55 -3.79
N ALA A 139 -6.89 -9.87 -2.52
CA ALA A 139 -7.74 -9.14 -1.58
C ALA A 139 -6.87 -8.62 -0.41
N ILE A 140 -6.90 -7.32 -0.18
CA ILE A 140 -6.21 -6.65 0.92
C ILE A 140 -7.25 -6.19 1.92
N ASN A 141 -7.18 -6.71 3.13
CA ASN A 141 -8.04 -6.33 4.25
C ASN A 141 -7.15 -5.79 5.37
N GLY A 142 -7.05 -4.46 5.46
CA GLY A 142 -6.20 -3.79 6.43
C GLY A 142 -5.37 -2.66 5.83
N SER A 143 -4.14 -2.53 6.29
CA SER A 143 -3.23 -1.43 5.98
C SER A 143 -1.89 -1.88 5.40
N GLY A 144 -1.77 -3.15 5.01
CA GLY A 144 -0.56 -3.68 4.38
C GLY A 144 -0.52 -3.34 2.90
N ASP A 145 0.65 -2.98 2.42
CA ASP A 145 0.84 -2.61 1.01
C ASP A 145 1.16 -3.83 0.16
N LEU A 146 0.80 -3.78 -1.12
CA LEU A 146 1.17 -4.80 -2.11
C LEU A 146 2.02 -4.19 -3.21
N THR A 147 3.18 -4.81 -3.45
CA THR A 147 4.03 -4.50 -4.61
C THR A 147 4.15 -5.71 -5.53
N VAL A 148 3.93 -5.49 -6.82
CA VAL A 148 4.12 -6.48 -7.89
C VAL A 148 4.91 -5.82 -9.00
N GLU A 149 6.13 -6.30 -9.31
CA GLU A 149 6.96 -5.65 -10.34
C GLU A 149 6.48 -5.96 -11.76
N GLN A 150 6.13 -7.22 -12.02
CA GLN A 150 5.65 -7.70 -13.30
C GLN A 150 4.52 -8.70 -13.09
N PHE A 151 3.48 -8.61 -13.92
CA PHE A 151 2.33 -9.49 -13.80
C PHE A 151 1.68 -9.79 -15.15
N LYS A 152 1.57 -11.06 -15.50
CA LYS A 152 0.95 -11.55 -16.73
C LYS A 152 -0.10 -12.59 -16.42
N ALA A 153 -1.32 -12.36 -16.86
CA ALA A 153 -2.44 -13.28 -16.72
C ALA A 153 -3.55 -12.94 -17.73
N ASP A 154 -4.54 -13.81 -17.86
CA ASP A 154 -5.75 -13.43 -18.60
C ASP A 154 -6.55 -12.37 -17.83
N GLY A 155 -6.71 -12.55 -16.51
CA GLY A 155 -7.42 -11.59 -15.68
C GLY A 155 -6.82 -11.44 -14.28
N LEU A 156 -7.03 -10.26 -13.69
CA LEU A 156 -6.72 -9.94 -12.30
C LEU A 156 -7.89 -9.22 -11.64
N ASN A 157 -8.33 -9.74 -10.50
CA ASN A 157 -9.27 -9.07 -9.62
C ASN A 157 -8.56 -8.60 -8.34
N LEU A 158 -8.44 -7.29 -8.16
CA LEU A 158 -7.85 -6.65 -6.99
C LEU A 158 -8.95 -6.01 -6.15
N SER A 159 -9.04 -6.38 -4.87
CA SER A 159 -9.95 -5.76 -3.90
C SER A 159 -9.16 -5.21 -2.73
N ILE A 160 -9.41 -3.95 -2.36
CA ILE A 160 -8.82 -3.30 -1.19
C ILE A 160 -9.96 -2.88 -0.27
N VAL A 161 -9.92 -3.34 0.97
CA VAL A 161 -10.79 -2.91 2.06
C VAL A 161 -9.89 -2.40 3.18
N GLY A 162 -9.81 -1.09 3.33
CA GLY A 162 -8.93 -0.42 4.28
C GLY A 162 -8.08 0.68 3.65
N SER A 163 -6.80 0.73 4.01
CA SER A 163 -5.89 1.84 3.71
C SER A 163 -4.55 1.38 3.15
N GLY A 164 -4.43 0.11 2.76
CA GLY A 164 -3.21 -0.40 2.12
C GLY A 164 -3.13 0.04 0.66
N ASP A 165 -1.90 0.36 0.23
CA ASP A 165 -1.63 0.82 -1.12
C ASP A 165 -1.19 -0.34 -2.02
N VAL A 166 -1.43 -0.21 -3.33
CA VAL A 166 -1.03 -1.21 -4.31
C VAL A 166 -0.22 -0.56 -5.43
N GLN A 167 1.00 -1.08 -5.61
CA GLN A 167 1.84 -0.78 -6.75
C GLN A 167 1.93 -2.00 -7.65
N LEU A 168 1.25 -1.94 -8.80
CA LEU A 168 1.45 -2.85 -9.91
C LEU A 168 2.40 -2.18 -10.90
N GLY A 169 3.54 -2.81 -11.16
CA GLY A 169 4.56 -2.35 -12.12
C GLY A 169 4.09 -2.57 -13.54
N LEU A 170 4.71 -3.48 -14.29
CA LEU A 170 4.33 -3.79 -15.67
C LEU A 170 3.34 -4.96 -15.72
N VAL A 171 2.07 -4.65 -16.00
CA VAL A 171 1.03 -5.67 -16.20
C VAL A 171 0.77 -5.97 -17.67
N GLU A 172 0.46 -7.22 -18.00
CA GLU A 172 -0.05 -7.67 -19.29
C GLU A 172 -1.29 -8.54 -19.04
N LEU A 173 -2.47 -7.92 -19.20
CA LEU A 173 -3.77 -8.49 -18.85
C LEU A 173 -4.79 -8.34 -19.99
N LYS A 174 -5.76 -9.26 -20.07
CA LYS A 174 -6.98 -9.02 -20.85
C LYS A 174 -7.99 -8.25 -20.01
N ASP A 175 -8.26 -8.72 -18.79
CA ASP A 175 -9.24 -8.13 -17.88
C ASP A 175 -8.60 -7.69 -16.56
N LEU A 176 -8.75 -6.41 -16.21
CA LEU A 176 -8.34 -5.88 -14.92
C LEU A 176 -9.58 -5.35 -14.19
N THR A 177 -9.89 -5.91 -13.02
CA THR A 177 -10.91 -5.37 -12.12
C THR A 177 -10.23 -4.90 -10.83
N VAL A 178 -10.45 -3.64 -10.45
CA VAL A 178 -9.97 -3.07 -9.20
C VAL A 178 -11.14 -2.49 -8.43
N SER A 179 -11.29 -2.91 -7.18
CA SER A 179 -12.30 -2.42 -6.25
C SER A 179 -11.63 -1.88 -4.99
N ILE A 180 -11.88 -0.63 -4.64
CA ILE A 180 -11.32 0.04 -3.47
C ILE A 180 -12.48 0.47 -2.57
N SER A 181 -12.48 0.01 -1.32
CA SER A 181 -13.36 0.47 -0.27
C SER A 181 -12.52 0.98 0.90
N GLY A 182 -12.41 2.30 1.03
CA GLY A 182 -11.55 2.95 2.03
C GLY A 182 -10.69 4.05 1.42
N SER A 183 -9.40 4.07 1.78
CA SER A 183 -8.48 5.18 1.49
C SER A 183 -7.15 4.74 0.89
N GLY A 184 -7.02 3.47 0.49
CA GLY A 184 -5.80 2.97 -0.14
C GLY A 184 -5.69 3.42 -1.60
N ASP A 185 -4.48 3.67 -2.05
CA ASP A 185 -4.17 4.11 -3.41
C ASP A 185 -3.76 2.94 -4.30
N VAL A 186 -4.03 3.05 -5.61
CA VAL A 186 -3.57 2.08 -6.60
C VAL A 186 -2.80 2.77 -7.72
N ARG A 187 -1.58 2.30 -7.96
CA ARG A 187 -0.77 2.68 -9.11
C ARG A 187 -0.55 1.48 -10.00
N VAL A 188 -0.80 1.63 -11.30
CA VAL A 188 -0.66 0.55 -12.28
C VAL A 188 -0.07 1.05 -13.61
N ALA A 189 0.81 0.26 -14.22
CA ALA A 189 1.35 0.52 -15.54
C ALA A 189 1.33 -0.73 -16.45
N GLY A 190 1.46 -0.53 -17.77
CA GLY A 190 1.52 -1.62 -18.75
C GLY A 190 0.30 -1.67 -19.67
N ARG A 191 -0.32 -2.85 -19.80
CA ARG A 191 -1.47 -3.08 -20.69
C ARG A 191 -2.55 -3.95 -20.03
N ALA A 192 -3.79 -3.46 -20.05
CA ALA A 192 -5.00 -4.20 -19.72
C ALA A 192 -6.09 -3.87 -20.75
N GLU A 193 -6.58 -4.86 -21.51
CA GLU A 193 -7.51 -4.60 -22.62
C GLU A 193 -8.86 -4.05 -22.15
N GLN A 194 -9.42 -4.66 -21.10
CA GLN A 194 -10.65 -4.27 -20.42
C GLN A 194 -10.33 -3.89 -18.98
N GLN A 195 -10.83 -2.74 -18.55
CA GLN A 195 -10.57 -2.21 -17.22
C GLN A 195 -11.88 -1.88 -16.51
N ALA A 196 -12.03 -2.34 -15.27
CA ALA A 196 -13.14 -2.02 -14.40
C ALA A 196 -12.61 -1.44 -13.09
N TRP A 197 -12.94 -0.19 -12.82
CA TRP A 197 -12.51 0.58 -11.67
C TRP A 197 -13.71 0.89 -10.79
N LYS A 198 -13.72 0.41 -9.55
CA LYS A 198 -14.76 0.68 -8.57
C LYS A 198 -14.15 1.28 -7.32
N LEU A 199 -14.44 2.54 -7.05
CA LEU A 199 -13.90 3.27 -5.92
C LEU A 199 -15.05 3.69 -5.01
N SER A 200 -14.93 3.39 -3.73
CA SER A 200 -15.88 3.76 -2.70
C SER A 200 -15.10 4.27 -1.48
N GLY A 201 -14.89 5.59 -1.41
CA GLY A 201 -14.10 6.23 -0.36
C GLY A 201 -13.28 7.41 -0.86
N SER A 202 -12.00 7.46 -0.46
CA SER A 202 -11.11 8.60 -0.69
C SER A 202 -9.73 8.21 -1.22
N GLY A 203 -9.54 6.96 -1.61
CA GLY A 203 -8.28 6.50 -2.23
C GLY A 203 -8.22 6.88 -3.71
N ASP A 204 -7.00 7.03 -4.22
CA ASP A 204 -6.74 7.49 -5.58
C ASP A 204 -6.26 6.35 -6.49
N VAL A 205 -6.53 6.50 -7.79
CA VAL A 205 -6.02 5.59 -8.82
C VAL A 205 -5.17 6.34 -9.83
N ASP A 206 -3.91 5.92 -9.98
CA ASP A 206 -3.01 6.35 -11.05
C ASP A 206 -2.76 5.20 -12.03
N ALA A 207 -3.50 5.23 -13.13
CA ALA A 207 -3.38 4.32 -14.26
C ALA A 207 -3.00 5.07 -15.54
N ARG A 208 -2.32 6.23 -15.44
CA ARG A 208 -1.90 7.03 -16.62
C ARG A 208 -0.95 6.27 -17.53
N ALA A 209 -0.14 5.38 -16.95
CA ALA A 209 0.80 4.53 -17.65
C ALA A 209 0.21 3.17 -18.06
N LEU A 210 -1.11 2.99 -17.91
CA LEU A 210 -1.82 1.78 -18.32
C LEU A 210 -2.55 2.03 -19.64
N SER A 211 -2.25 1.22 -20.65
CA SER A 211 -2.93 1.23 -21.95
C SER A 211 -4.08 0.21 -21.98
N GLY A 212 -5.17 0.52 -22.67
CA GLY A 212 -6.30 -0.40 -22.81
C GLY A 212 -7.25 -0.04 -23.96
N ARG A 213 -8.25 -0.90 -24.21
CA ARG A 213 -9.30 -0.62 -25.20
C ARG A 213 -10.52 0.01 -24.55
N ALA A 214 -10.95 -0.50 -23.41
CA ALA A 214 -12.12 0.03 -22.72
C ALA A 214 -11.90 0.13 -21.20
N ALA A 215 -12.46 1.18 -20.61
CA ALA A 215 -12.51 1.37 -19.17
C ALA A 215 -13.93 1.71 -18.71
N ASN A 216 -14.38 1.03 -17.67
CA ASN A 216 -15.58 1.35 -16.91
C ASN A 216 -15.17 1.84 -15.52
N VAL A 217 -15.61 3.03 -15.14
CA VAL A 217 -15.25 3.67 -13.85
C VAL A 217 -16.50 3.99 -13.06
N GLU A 218 -16.60 3.47 -11.86
CA GLU A 218 -17.61 3.80 -10.87
C GLU A 218 -16.92 4.40 -9.65
N LEU A 219 -17.03 5.72 -9.49
CA LEU A 219 -16.44 6.47 -8.39
C LEU A 219 -17.54 6.95 -7.44
N HIS A 220 -17.50 6.49 -6.21
CA HIS A 220 -18.36 6.91 -5.11
C HIS A 220 -17.51 7.51 -3.98
N GLY A 221 -17.54 8.83 -3.81
CA GLY A 221 -16.77 9.52 -2.76
C GLY A 221 -15.91 10.66 -3.27
N SER A 222 -14.69 10.77 -2.76
CA SER A 222 -13.82 11.95 -2.94
C SER A 222 -12.43 11.64 -3.48
N GLY A 223 -12.16 10.40 -3.87
CA GLY A 223 -10.87 10.01 -4.47
C GLY A 223 -10.81 10.35 -5.95
N ASP A 224 -9.60 10.48 -6.49
CA ASP A 224 -9.34 10.86 -7.86
C ASP A 224 -8.89 9.66 -8.72
N VAL A 225 -9.31 9.65 -9.99
CA VAL A 225 -8.92 8.61 -10.94
C VAL A 225 -8.22 9.23 -12.14
N SER A 226 -6.99 8.82 -12.41
CA SER A 226 -6.23 9.22 -13.59
C SER A 226 -6.01 8.03 -14.53
N LEU A 227 -6.63 8.03 -15.71
CA LEU A 227 -6.56 6.94 -16.68
C LEU A 227 -5.74 7.27 -17.93
N GLY A 228 -5.06 6.26 -18.45
CA GLY A 228 -4.43 6.27 -19.77
C GLY A 228 -5.42 6.14 -20.94
N VAL A 229 -4.89 6.02 -22.15
CA VAL A 229 -5.67 6.04 -23.40
C VAL A 229 -6.54 4.79 -23.53
N THR A 230 -7.85 5.00 -23.73
CA THR A 230 -8.82 3.97 -24.12
C THR A 230 -9.61 4.39 -25.36
N GLU A 231 -10.20 3.42 -26.07
CA GLU A 231 -11.14 3.64 -27.18
C GLU A 231 -12.56 3.91 -26.66
N GLN A 232 -12.93 3.32 -25.53
CA GLN A 232 -14.21 3.49 -24.84
C GLN A 232 -13.99 3.84 -23.37
N LEU A 233 -14.78 4.78 -22.86
CA LEU A 233 -14.74 5.21 -21.47
C LEU A 233 -16.16 5.44 -20.96
N ASP A 234 -16.60 4.56 -20.06
CA ASP A 234 -17.87 4.68 -19.35
C ASP A 234 -17.58 5.13 -17.92
N VAL A 235 -18.17 6.26 -17.49
CA VAL A 235 -17.94 6.87 -16.18
C VAL A 235 -19.25 7.08 -15.44
N LYS A 236 -19.30 6.60 -14.20
CA LYS A 236 -20.30 6.99 -13.21
C LYS A 236 -19.58 7.61 -12.03
N LEU A 237 -19.86 8.87 -11.77
CA LEU A 237 -19.25 9.63 -10.68
C LEU A 237 -20.35 10.09 -9.74
N SER A 238 -20.23 9.72 -8.47
CA SER A 238 -21.10 10.19 -7.40
C SER A 238 -20.27 10.67 -6.22
N GLY A 239 -20.21 11.99 -6.02
CA GLY A 239 -19.40 12.61 -4.96
C GLY A 239 -18.62 13.83 -5.44
N SER A 240 -17.41 14.00 -4.90
CA SER A 240 -16.58 15.20 -5.08
C SER A 240 -15.20 14.93 -5.66
N GLY A 241 -14.86 13.67 -5.96
CA GLY A 241 -13.59 13.34 -6.61
C GLY A 241 -13.63 13.59 -8.11
N ASP A 242 -12.46 13.67 -8.74
CA ASP A 242 -12.29 13.99 -10.15
C ASP A 242 -11.78 12.80 -10.97
N LEU A 243 -12.19 12.74 -12.25
CA LEU A 243 -11.64 11.79 -13.21
C LEU A 243 -10.86 12.51 -14.30
N ASN A 244 -9.58 12.22 -14.39
CA ASN A 244 -8.69 12.69 -15.44
C ASN A 244 -8.42 11.56 -16.44
N TYR A 245 -8.60 11.81 -17.73
CA TYR A 245 -8.30 10.81 -18.77
C TYR A 245 -7.51 11.39 -19.94
N ALA A 246 -6.71 10.54 -20.59
CA ALA A 246 -5.99 10.87 -21.81
C ALA A 246 -6.62 10.21 -23.05
N GLY A 247 -6.30 10.72 -24.25
CA GLY A 247 -6.74 10.12 -25.51
C GLY A 247 -8.04 10.70 -26.08
N ARG A 248 -8.73 9.95 -26.94
CA ARG A 248 -9.99 10.34 -27.59
C ARG A 248 -11.02 9.19 -27.57
N PRO A 249 -11.43 8.70 -26.37
CA PRO A 249 -12.41 7.63 -26.28
C PRO A 249 -13.81 8.08 -26.71
N GLN A 250 -14.67 7.12 -27.05
CA GLN A 250 -16.11 7.30 -26.97
C GLN A 250 -16.51 7.38 -25.49
N LEU A 251 -16.76 8.61 -25.02
CA LEU A 251 -17.08 8.89 -23.62
C LEU A 251 -18.58 8.80 -23.37
N ARG A 252 -19.00 8.00 -22.39
CA ARG A 252 -20.30 8.11 -21.73
C ARG A 252 -20.07 8.44 -20.27
N GLN A 253 -20.75 9.47 -19.77
CA GLN A 253 -20.57 9.89 -18.38
C GLN A 253 -21.91 10.20 -17.71
N SER A 254 -21.99 9.86 -16.44
CA SER A 254 -23.06 10.27 -15.53
C SER A 254 -22.42 10.77 -14.26
N VAL A 255 -22.62 12.06 -13.95
CA VAL A 255 -22.00 12.74 -12.82
C VAL A 255 -23.10 13.25 -11.90
N SER A 256 -23.02 12.90 -10.62
CA SER A 256 -23.94 13.35 -9.57
C SER A 256 -23.14 13.80 -8.35
N GLY A 257 -22.99 15.11 -8.18
CA GLY A 257 -22.18 15.70 -7.12
C GLY A 257 -21.40 16.91 -7.64
N SER A 258 -20.24 17.16 -7.03
CA SER A 258 -19.37 18.30 -7.36
C SER A 258 -18.11 17.91 -8.13
N GLY A 259 -17.86 16.61 -8.31
CA GLY A 259 -16.69 16.12 -9.05
C GLY A 259 -16.79 16.36 -10.56
N GLU A 260 -15.64 16.40 -11.22
CA GLU A 260 -15.52 16.73 -12.63
C GLU A 260 -14.81 15.63 -13.43
N VAL A 261 -15.15 15.52 -14.72
CA VAL A 261 -14.51 14.59 -15.66
C VAL A 261 -13.73 15.40 -16.69
N HIS A 262 -12.41 15.39 -16.55
CA HIS A 262 -11.48 16.21 -17.31
C HIS A 262 -10.65 15.40 -18.28
N ARG A 263 -10.52 15.96 -19.48
CA ARG A 263 -9.58 15.45 -20.47
C ARG A 263 -8.25 16.20 -20.36
N ARG A 264 -7.16 15.45 -20.25
CA ARG A 264 -5.80 15.99 -20.23
C ARG A 264 -5.19 16.14 -21.63
#